data_AF-A0A970DNB1-F1
#
_entry.id   AF-A0A970DNB1-F1
#
_cell.length_a   1.000
_cell.length_b   1.000
_cell.length_c   1.000
_cell.angle_alpha   90.00
_cell.angle_beta   90.00
_cell.angle_gamma   90.00
#
_symmetry.space_group_name_H-M   'P 1'
#
loop_
_entity.id
_entity.type
_entity.pdbx_description
1 polymer ?
#
loop_
_entity_poly.entity_id
_entity_poly.type
_entity_poly.pdbx_seq_one_letter_code
_entity_poly.pdbx_strand_id
1 'polypeptide(L)'
;MEFEFDKLKTQGVKINYYYVCKRKLWLFSKGITMEDNSDRVMSGKLVHENSYSKEKNKEVSIDDMLKIDIMDKGYIREVKIS
;
A
#
# COMPACT_ATOMS: atom_id res chain seq x y z
N MET A 1 16.75 -21.59 -11.82
CA MET A 1 16.63 -20.66 -10.69
C MET A 1 15.16 -20.51 -10.43
N GLU A 2 14.66 -21.16 -9.39
CA GLU A 2 13.25 -21.11 -9.02
C GLU A 2 13.04 -19.79 -8.27
N PHE A 3 12.26 -18.89 -8.86
CA PHE A 3 11.96 -17.60 -8.25
C PHE A 3 10.88 -17.83 -7.20
N GLU A 4 11.24 -17.76 -5.91
CA GLU A 4 10.25 -17.85 -4.84
C GLU A 4 9.54 -16.52 -4.65
N PHE A 5 8.52 -16.29 -5.50
CA PHE A 5 7.70 -15.09 -5.50
C PHE A 5 7.03 -14.82 -4.14
N ASP A 6 6.67 -15.86 -3.40
CA ASP A 6 6.05 -15.76 -2.07
C ASP A 6 6.98 -15.13 -1.03
N LYS A 7 8.29 -15.35 -1.14
CA LYS A 7 9.29 -14.73 -0.25
C LYS A 7 9.45 -13.24 -0.48
N LEU A 8 9.16 -12.75 -1.68
CA LEU A 8 9.37 -11.34 -2.03
C LEU A 8 8.32 -10.43 -1.39
N LYS A 9 7.16 -10.96 -0.99
CA LYS A 9 6.01 -10.20 -0.42
C LYS A 9 5.78 -8.90 -1.20
N THR A 10 5.54 -9.02 -2.50
CA THR A 10 5.50 -7.88 -3.42
C THR A 10 4.13 -7.23 -3.41
N GLN A 11 4.07 -5.98 -2.94
CA GLN A 11 2.86 -5.15 -2.93
C GLN A 11 2.94 -4.05 -4.01
N GLY A 12 1.81 -3.40 -4.30
CA GLY A 12 1.74 -2.30 -5.27
C GLY A 12 2.73 -1.15 -5.00
N VAL A 13 3.05 -0.87 -3.74
CA VAL A 13 4.07 0.12 -3.34
C VAL A 13 5.46 -0.24 -3.89
N LYS A 14 5.86 -1.52 -3.81
CA LYS A 14 7.15 -1.97 -4.35
C LYS A 14 7.19 -1.83 -5.88
N ILE A 15 6.07 -2.08 -6.55
CA ILE A 15 5.94 -1.88 -8.00
C ILE A 15 6.07 -0.39 -8.36
N ASN A 16 5.38 0.50 -7.64
CA ASN A 16 5.53 1.95 -7.82
C ASN A 16 7.00 2.38 -7.68
N TYR A 17 7.68 1.94 -6.61
CA TYR A 17 9.06 2.34 -6.38
C TYR A 17 10.01 1.77 -7.42
N TYR A 18 9.74 0.58 -7.97
CA TYR A 18 10.51 0.04 -9.09
C TYR A 18 10.48 0.99 -10.30
N TYR A 19 9.28 1.46 -10.68
CA TYR A 19 9.09 2.37 -11.81
C TYR A 19 9.65 3.76 -11.57
N VAL A 20 9.55 4.28 -10.34
CA VAL A 20 10.13 5.59 -10.00
C VAL A 20 11.65 5.53 -9.94
N CYS A 21 12.21 4.61 -9.15
CA CYS A 21 13.65 4.46 -8.96
C CYS A 21 14.00 3.13 -8.27
N LYS A 22 14.76 2.26 -8.96
CA LYS A 22 15.21 0.96 -8.42
C LYS A 22 15.93 1.07 -7.05
N ARG A 23 16.67 2.15 -6.82
CA ARG A 23 17.34 2.41 -5.52
C ARG A 23 16.35 2.77 -4.41
N LYS A 24 15.25 3.47 -4.73
CA LYS A 24 14.15 3.71 -3.78
C LYS A 24 13.54 2.37 -3.32
N LEU A 25 13.26 1.47 -4.27
CA LEU A 25 12.77 0.11 -3.95
C LEU A 25 13.76 -0.65 -3.05
N TRP A 26 15.07 -0.59 -3.36
CA TRP A 26 16.08 -1.27 -2.56
C TRP A 26 16.12 -0.75 -1.11
N LEU A 27 16.12 0.57 -0.93
CA LEU A 27 16.09 1.21 0.40
C LEU A 27 14.82 0.82 1.19
N PHE A 28 13.65 0.92 0.55
CA PHE A 28 12.37 0.52 1.16
C PHE A 28 12.38 -0.97 1.57
N SER A 29 12.93 -1.85 0.74
CA SER A 29 13.05 -3.29 1.04
C SER A 29 14.03 -3.60 2.18
N LYS A 30 14.86 -2.63 2.57
CA LYS A 30 15.75 -2.68 3.74
C LYS A 30 15.18 -1.93 4.96
N GLY A 31 13.92 -1.48 4.90
CA GLY A 31 13.28 -0.72 5.98
C GLY A 31 13.73 0.74 6.07
N ILE A 32 14.40 1.26 5.04
CA ILE A 32 14.86 2.65 4.99
C ILE A 32 13.83 3.45 4.18
N THR A 33 13.03 4.25 4.87
CA THR A 33 11.98 5.10 4.27
C THR A 33 12.29 6.58 4.51
N MET A 34 11.77 7.45 3.64
CA MET A 34 11.95 8.91 3.73
C MET A 34 10.60 9.64 3.62
N GLU A 35 9.50 8.89 3.71
CA GLU A 35 8.17 9.35 3.30
C GLU A 35 7.43 10.06 4.44
N ASP A 36 7.86 9.85 5.68
CA ASP A 36 7.23 10.43 6.87
C ASP A 36 7.43 11.95 6.98
N ASN A 37 8.42 12.51 6.26
CA ASN A 37 8.64 13.97 6.16
C ASN A 37 7.81 14.63 5.05
N SER A 38 6.93 13.89 4.36
CA SER A 38 6.13 14.43 3.26
C SER A 38 4.72 14.80 3.71
N ASP A 39 4.39 16.09 3.64
CA ASP A 39 3.04 16.60 3.93
C ASP A 39 1.96 15.96 3.07
N ARG A 40 2.28 15.65 1.80
CA ARG A 40 1.35 14.97 0.88
C ARG A 40 1.09 13.54 1.32
N VAL A 41 2.12 12.82 1.80
CA VAL A 41 1.96 11.47 2.35
C VAL A 41 1.14 11.51 3.64
N MET A 42 1.43 12.45 4.54
CA MET A 42 0.65 12.68 5.76
C MET A 42 -0.82 12.97 5.47
N SER A 43 -1.09 13.87 4.52
CA SER A 43 -2.46 14.19 4.08
C SER A 43 -3.17 12.95 3.53
N GLY A 44 -2.49 12.12 2.74
CA GLY A 44 -3.04 10.87 2.23
C GLY A 44 -3.42 9.89 3.34
N LYS A 45 -2.58 9.74 4.38
CA LYS A 45 -2.86 8.91 5.56
C LYS A 45 -4.13 9.39 6.28
N LEU A 46 -4.23 10.70 6.55
CA LEU A 46 -5.40 11.31 7.19
C LEU A 46 -6.69 11.11 6.38
N VAL A 47 -6.62 11.27 5.05
CA VAL A 47 -7.78 11.03 4.17
C VAL A 47 -8.20 9.56 4.23
N HIS A 48 -7.24 8.63 4.15
CA HIS A 48 -7.53 7.19 4.23
C HIS A 48 -8.18 6.80 5.58
N GLU A 49 -7.65 7.31 6.69
CA GLU A 49 -8.18 7.06 8.04
C GLU A 49 -9.62 7.56 8.20
N ASN A 50 -9.90 8.79 7.75
CA ASN A 50 -11.21 9.42 7.93
C ASN A 50 -12.26 9.04 6.87
N SER A 51 -11.84 8.47 5.73
CA SER A 51 -12.77 8.06 4.68
C SER A 51 -13.51 6.77 5.03
N TYR A 52 -14.77 6.70 4.62
CA TYR A 52 -15.62 5.50 4.70
C TYR A 52 -15.66 4.84 6.09
N SER A 53 -15.64 5.63 7.18
CA SER A 53 -15.60 5.14 8.57
C SER A 53 -16.81 4.29 8.99
N LYS A 54 -17.90 4.31 8.20
CA LYS A 54 -19.11 3.52 8.44
C LYS A 54 -19.13 2.18 7.70
N GLU A 55 -18.16 1.93 6.81
CA GLU A 55 -18.08 0.68 6.07
C GLU A 55 -17.55 -0.45 6.94
N LYS A 56 -18.27 -1.59 6.97
CA LYS A 56 -17.91 -2.74 7.81
C LYS A 56 -16.69 -3.51 7.29
N ASN A 57 -16.51 -3.51 5.97
CA ASN A 57 -15.44 -4.24 5.29
C ASN A 57 -14.32 -3.29 4.86
N LYS A 58 -13.87 -2.43 5.78
CA LYS A 58 -12.71 -1.57 5.60
C LYS A 58 -11.44 -2.33 6.03
N GLU A 59 -10.33 -2.08 5.38
CA GLU A 59 -9.01 -2.61 5.73
C GLU A 59 -8.93 -4.16 5.72
N VAL A 60 -9.44 -4.79 4.66
CA VAL A 60 -9.49 -6.26 4.55
C VAL A 60 -8.11 -6.81 4.19
N SER A 61 -7.54 -7.63 5.07
CA SER A 61 -6.29 -8.37 4.83
C SER A 61 -6.52 -9.67 4.06
N ILE A 62 -5.67 -9.94 3.07
CA ILE A 62 -5.61 -11.19 2.30
C ILE A 62 -4.22 -11.79 2.48
N ASP A 63 -4.16 -13.01 3.00
CA ASP A 63 -2.95 -13.81 3.20
C ASP A 63 -1.81 -13.07 3.95
N ASP A 64 -2.17 -12.12 4.81
CA ASP A 64 -1.26 -11.18 5.49
C ASP A 64 -0.23 -10.51 4.55
N MET A 65 -0.55 -10.45 3.25
CA MET A 65 0.32 -9.96 2.19
C MET A 65 -0.30 -8.76 1.49
N LEU A 66 -1.60 -8.76 1.28
CA LEU A 66 -2.33 -7.67 0.61
C LEU A 66 -3.36 -7.08 1.57
N LYS A 67 -3.47 -5.77 1.56
CA LYS A 67 -4.49 -5.04 2.30
C LYS A 67 -5.34 -4.28 1.30
N ILE A 68 -6.64 -4.58 1.27
CA ILE A 68 -7.62 -3.89 0.45
C ILE A 68 -8.32 -2.85 1.30
N ASP A 69 -8.40 -1.63 0.80
CA ASP A 69 -9.02 -0.51 1.51
C ASP A 69 -10.48 -0.81 1.85
N ILE A 70 -11.32 -1.17 0.86
CA ILE A 70 -12.73 -1.49 1.08
C ILE A 70 -13.19 -2.58 0.11
N MET A 71 -13.96 -3.54 0.63
CA MET A 71 -14.64 -4.57 -0.17
C MET A 71 -16.17 -4.51 0.03
N ASP A 72 -16.91 -4.09 -0.99
CA ASP A 72 -18.37 -3.94 -0.91
C ASP A 72 -19.07 -4.57 -2.11
N LYS A 73 -20.01 -5.50 -1.87
CA LYS A 73 -20.89 -6.11 -2.88
C LYS A 73 -20.18 -6.58 -4.16
N GLY A 74 -19.00 -7.17 -4.02
CA GLY A 74 -18.19 -7.67 -5.14
C GLY A 74 -17.30 -6.61 -5.82
N TYR A 75 -17.29 -5.38 -5.32
CA TYR A 75 -16.40 -4.31 -5.77
C TYR A 75 -15.26 -4.08 -4.79
N ILE A 76 -14.07 -3.85 -5.33
CA ILE A 76 -12.92 -3.33 -4.60
C ILE A 76 -12.89 -1.82 -4.77
N ARG A 77 -12.73 -1.08 -3.68
CA ARG A 77 -12.57 0.38 -3.70
C ARG A 77 -11.27 0.75 -2.99
N GLU A 78 -10.60 1.77 -3.53
CA GLU A 78 -9.34 2.33 -3.04
C GLU A 78 -9.55 3.80 -2.68
N VAL A 79 -9.02 4.25 -1.56
CA VAL A 79 -9.05 5.66 -1.17
C VAL A 79 -7.78 6.37 -1.65
N LYS A 80 -7.93 7.44 -2.43
CA LYS A 80 -6.80 8.27 -2.90
C LYS A 80 -7.05 9.75 -2.63
N ILE A 81 -5.97 10.45 -2.31
CA ILE A 81 -5.93 11.92 -2.31
C ILE A 81 -5.75 12.42 -3.75
N SER A 82 -6.47 13.48 -4.11
CA SER A 82 -6.46 14.14 -5.42
C SER A 82 -5.08 14.68 -5.82
#